data_AF-A0A816L972-F1
#
_entry.id   AF-A0A816L972-F1
#
_cell.length_a   1.000
_cell.length_b   1.000
_cell.length_c   1.000
_cell.angle_alpha   90.00
_cell.angle_beta   90.00
_cell.angle_gamma   90.00
#
_symmetry.space_group_name_H-M   'P 1'
#
loop_
_entity.id
_entity.type
_entity.pdbx_description
1 polymer ?
#
loop_
_entity_poly.entity_id
_entity_poly.type
_entity_poly.pdbx_seq_one_letter_code
_entity_poly.pdbx_strand_id
1 'polypeptide(L)' 'MASFNNYVGILLGMGNPLLDISSLVDDEFLTKSDVKLNYVILAEEKHLPM' A
#
# COMPACT_ATOMS: atom_id res chain seq x y z
N MET A 1 -6.04 -39.49 25.40
CA MET A 1 -6.94 -38.56 24.70
C MET A 1 -6.12 -37.33 24.35
N ALA A 2 -5.55 -37.27 23.14
CA ALA A 2 -4.64 -36.19 22.76
C ALA A 2 -5.44 -34.91 22.47
N SER A 3 -5.10 -33.82 23.15
CA SER A 3 -5.64 -32.49 22.88
C SER A 3 -5.01 -31.97 21.60
N PHE A 4 -5.77 -31.94 20.50
CA PHE A 4 -5.36 -31.28 19.26
C PHE A 4 -5.83 -29.83 19.31
N ASN A 5 -4.94 -28.91 19.68
CA ASN A 5 -5.16 -27.49 19.46
C ASN A 5 -4.98 -27.19 17.96
N ASN A 6 -6.07 -27.28 17.20
CA ASN A 6 -6.08 -26.93 15.78
C ASN A 6 -6.27 -25.40 15.65
N TYR A 7 -5.16 -24.68 15.56
CA TYR A 7 -5.14 -23.22 15.36
C TYR A 7 -5.29 -22.78 13.90
N VAL A 8 -5.73 -23.68 13.01
CA VAL A 8 -5.91 -23.35 11.59
C VAL A 8 -7.02 -22.31 11.47
N GLY A 9 -6.68 -21.14 10.91
CA GLY A 9 -7.62 -20.05 10.72
C GLY A 9 -7.93 -19.23 11.97
N ILE A 10 -7.11 -19.29 13.03
CA ILE A 10 -7.31 -18.48 14.25
C ILE A 10 -7.22 -16.95 14.00
N LEU A 11 -6.59 -16.54 12.90
CA LEU A 11 -6.51 -15.15 12.45
C LEU A 11 -6.73 -15.07 10.94
N LEU A 12 -7.68 -14.24 10.52
CA LEU A 12 -7.94 -13.92 9.13
C LEU A 12 -7.64 -12.43 8.91
N GLY A 13 -6.65 -12.15 8.07
CA GLY A 13 -6.42 -10.82 7.53
C GLY A 13 -7.09 -10.70 6.17
N MET A 14 -7.86 -9.63 5.97
CA MET A 14 -8.40 -9.25 4.66
C MET A 14 -7.97 -7.81 4.37
N GLY A 15 -7.48 -7.58 3.17
CA GLY A 15 -6.98 -6.27 2.75
C GLY A 15 -6.70 -6.24 1.27
N ASN A 16 -6.19 -5.11 0.80
CA ASN A 16 -5.82 -4.93 -0.59
C ASN A 16 -4.37 -5.37 -0.78
N PRO A 17 -4.08 -6.46 -1.51
CA PRO A 17 -2.71 -6.85 -1.81
C PRO A 17 -2.15 -5.88 -2.86
N LEU A 18 -1.46 -4.85 -2.39
CA LEU A 18 -0.84 -3.83 -3.23
C LEU A 18 0.67 -4.06 -3.35
N LEU A 19 1.25 -3.64 -4.47
CA LEU A 19 2.69 -3.66 -4.71
C LEU A 19 3.27 -2.29 -4.41
N ASP A 20 4.23 -2.24 -3.49
CA ASP A 20 4.96 -1.01 -3.19
C ASP A 20 6.08 -0.79 -4.22
N ILE A 21 6.10 0.39 -4.84
CA ILE A 21 7.17 0.85 -5.74
C ILE A 21 7.83 2.06 -5.08
N SER A 22 9.16 2.04 -4.96
CA SER A 22 9.94 3.13 -4.39
C SER A 22 11.03 3.58 -5.37
N SER A 23 11.24 4.90 -5.45
CA SER A 23 12.27 5.53 -6.27
C SER A 23 12.69 6.86 -5.64
N LEU A 24 13.90 7.31 -5.97
CA LEU A 24 14.30 8.70 -5.72
C LEU A 24 13.61 9.59 -6.78
N VAL A 25 13.00 10.69 -6.33
CA VAL A 25 12.30 11.68 -7.18
C VAL A 25 12.67 13.09 -6.73
N ASP A 26 12.47 14.07 -7.61
CA ASP A 26 12.68 15.49 -7.32
C ASP A 26 11.39 16.20 -6.88
N ASP A 27 11.54 17.43 -6.38
CA ASP A 27 10.41 18.27 -5.94
C ASP A 27 9.49 18.66 -7.11
N GLU A 28 10.01 18.70 -8.34
CA GLU A 28 9.24 18.99 -9.55
C GLU A 28 8.23 17.88 -9.84
N PHE A 29 8.65 16.61 -9.72
CA PHE A 29 7.77 15.46 -9.85
C PHE A 29 6.65 15.44 -8.80
N LEU A 30 6.98 15.76 -7.54
CA LEU A 30 5.99 15.86 -6.46
C LEU A 30 4.95 16.95 -6.75
N THR A 31 5.41 18.10 -7.24
CA THR A 31 4.53 19.23 -7.60
C THR A 31 3.64 18.89 -8.79
N LYS A 32 4.21 18.29 -9.85
CA LYS A 32 3.46 17.90 -11.07
C LYS A 32 2.37 16.89 -10.75
N SER A 33 2.65 15.97 -9.84
CA SER A 33 1.74 14.90 -9.45
C SER A 33 0.80 15.31 -8.30
N ASP A 34 0.88 16.56 -7.81
CA ASP A 34 0.09 17.08 -6.69
C ASP A 34 0.20 16.22 -5.41
N VAL A 35 1.41 15.72 -5.12
CA VAL A 35 1.71 14.87 -3.95
C VAL A 35 2.48 15.65 -2.91
N LYS A 36 2.02 15.59 -1.66
CA LYS A 36 2.70 16.17 -0.50
C LYS A 36 3.59 15.13 0.19
N LEU A 37 4.71 15.57 0.74
CA LEU A 37 5.58 14.72 1.56
C LEU A 37 4.81 14.15 2.76
N ASN A 38 5.03 12.86 3.05
CA ASN A 38 4.40 12.09 4.14
C ASN A 38 2.89 11.88 4.01
N TYR A 39 2.33 11.91 2.80
CA TYR A 39 0.92 11.61 2.55
C TYR A 39 0.73 10.23 1.93
N VAL A 40 -0.42 9.62 2.24
CA VAL A 40 -0.96 8.46 1.53
C VAL A 40 -2.25 8.92 0.85
N ILE A 41 -2.30 8.81 -0.47
CA ILE A 41 -3.44 9.22 -1.29
C ILE A 41 -3.91 8.05 -2.16
N LEU A 42 -5.19 8.07 -2.55
CA LEU A 42 -5.66 7.21 -3.64
C LEU A 42 -5.33 7.90 -4.97
N ALA A 43 -4.87 7.12 -5.95
CA ALA A 43 -4.54 7.64 -7.26
C ALA A 43 -5.80 8.07 -8.04
N GLU A 44 -5.84 9.34 -8.43
CA GLU A 44 -6.75 9.92 -9.42
C GLU A 44 -6.15 9.88 -10.85
N GLU A 45 -6.92 10.26 -11.88
CA GLU A 45 -6.49 10.24 -13.30
C GLU A 45 -5.16 10.97 -13.57
N LYS A 46 -4.91 12.08 -12.87
CA LYS A 46 -3.66 12.86 -12.98
C LYS A 46 -2.40 12.10 -12.53
N HIS A 47 -2.57 11.00 -11.78
CA HIS A 47 -1.48 10.19 -11.23
C HIS A 47 -1.14 8.96 -12.10
N LEU A 48 -1.91 8.67 -13.15
CA LEU A 48 -1.61 7.56 -14.06
C LEU A 48 -0.25 7.66 -14.78
N PRO A 49 0.22 8.86 -15.20
CA PRO A 49 1.49 8.99 -15.94
C PRO A 49 2.72 9.15 -15.02
N MET A 50 2.58 8.84 -13.71
CA MET A 50 3.67 8.89 -12.73
C MET A 50 4.79 7.89 -13.04
#